data_AF-A0A224XUX6-F1
#
_entry.id   AF-A0A224XUX6-F1
#
_cell.length_a   1.000
_cell.length_b   1.000
_cell.length_c   1.000
_cell.angle_alpha   90.00
_cell.angle_beta   90.00
_cell.angle_gamma   90.00
#
_symmetry.space_group_name_H-M   'P 1'
#
loop_
_entity.id
_entity.type
_entity.pdbx_description
1 polymer ?
#
loop_
_entity_poly.entity_id
_entity_poly.type
_entity_poly.pdbx_seq_one_letter_code
_entity_poly.pdbx_strand_id
1 'polypeptide(L)'
;MFPKILDFQPVVLSSFTMTLARPCLLPMIVSKGSDQVAMTSRYESREDIAVVRNYGQLLVEVCSVVPDGVVCFFTSYLYLESVVASWYDQGVIDSLQ
;
A
#
# COMPACT_ATOMS: atom_id res chain seq x y z
N MET A 1 20.26 -13.36 -0.94
CA MET A 1 20.26 -12.75 0.41
C MET A 1 20.31 -13.82 1.51
N PHE A 2 19.42 -14.82 1.49
CA PHE A 2 19.40 -15.91 2.48
C PHE A 2 20.73 -16.66 2.71
N PRO A 3 21.51 -17.01 1.65
CA PRO A 3 22.81 -17.67 1.85
C PRO A 3 23.82 -16.85 2.67
N LYS A 4 23.77 -15.52 2.57
CA LYS A 4 24.65 -14.62 3.32
C LYS A 4 24.20 -14.42 4.76
N ILE A 5 22.90 -14.46 5.02
CA ILE A 5 22.34 -14.28 6.37
C ILE A 5 22.58 -15.53 7.22
N LEU A 6 22.41 -16.71 6.61
CA LEU A 6 22.46 -18.00 7.29
C LEU A 6 23.82 -18.71 7.14
N ASP A 7 24.80 -18.03 6.54
CA ASP A 7 26.17 -18.50 6.34
C ASP A 7 26.26 -19.92 5.73
N PHE A 8 25.61 -20.13 4.58
CA PHE A 8 25.68 -21.41 3.86
C PHE A 8 25.83 -21.21 2.35
N GLN A 9 26.39 -22.22 1.69
CA GLN A 9 26.48 -22.28 0.23
C GLN A 9 25.40 -23.21 -0.34
N PRO A 10 24.36 -22.69 -1.01
CA PRO A 10 23.37 -23.54 -1.66
C PRO A 10 23.97 -24.27 -2.85
N VAL A 11 23.65 -25.56 -2.99
CA VAL A 11 24.00 -26.34 -4.18
C VAL A 11 23.16 -25.90 -5.38
N VAL A 12 21.89 -25.55 -5.15
CA VAL A 12 20.97 -25.05 -6.17
C VAL A 12 20.29 -23.79 -5.66
N LEU A 13 20.32 -22.74 -6.47
CA LEU A 13 19.55 -21.52 -6.25
C LEU A 13 18.85 -21.18 -7.57
N SER A 14 17.55 -21.40 -7.61
CA SER A 14 16.75 -21.22 -8.83
C SER A 14 15.52 -20.35 -8.55
N SER A 15 15.08 -19.64 -9.57
CA SER A 15 13.83 -18.88 -9.57
C SER A 15 13.13 -19.16 -10.89
N PHE A 16 11.87 -19.56 -10.81
CA PHE A 16 11.08 -19.91 -11.97
C PHE A 16 10.10 -18.78 -12.29
N THR A 17 10.04 -18.40 -13.55
CA THR A 17 9.09 -17.40 -14.03
C THR A 17 7.70 -18.01 -14.17
N MET A 18 6.67 -17.23 -13.87
CA MET A 18 5.30 -17.69 -14.01
C MET A 18 4.88 -17.71 -15.48
N THR A 19 4.36 -18.85 -15.96
CA THR A 19 3.76 -18.96 -17.30
C THR A 19 2.25 -18.77 -17.21
N LEU A 20 1.76 -17.63 -17.71
CA LEU A 20 0.35 -17.34 -17.83
C LEU A 20 -0.03 -17.14 -19.29
N ALA A 21 -1.24 -17.57 -19.68
CA ALA A 21 -1.76 -17.35 -21.03
C ALA A 21 -2.08 -15.88 -21.34
N ARG A 22 -2.14 -15.02 -20.32
CA ARG A 22 -2.42 -13.58 -20.41
C ARG A 22 -1.85 -12.85 -19.18
N PRO A 23 -1.68 -11.51 -19.21
CA PRO A 23 -1.28 -10.75 -18.03
C PRO A 23 -2.41 -10.75 -16.99
N CYS A 24 -2.30 -11.59 -15.96
CA CYS A 24 -3.31 -11.69 -14.89
C CYS A 24 -2.98 -10.82 -13.66
N LEU A 25 -1.78 -10.23 -13.58
CA LEU A 25 -1.33 -9.42 -12.47
C LEU A 25 -0.72 -8.12 -13.00
N LEU A 26 -1.15 -6.98 -12.48
CA LEU A 26 -0.71 -5.64 -12.89
C LEU A 26 -0.24 -4.86 -11.66
N PRO A 27 0.99 -5.10 -11.17
CA PRO A 27 1.52 -4.35 -10.04
C PRO A 27 1.78 -2.89 -10.44
N MET A 28 1.43 -1.96 -9.56
CA MET A 28 1.67 -0.53 -9.73
C MET A 28 2.22 0.06 -8.43
N ILE A 29 3.20 0.95 -8.55
CA ILE A 29 3.76 1.69 -7.41
C ILE A 29 3.22 3.12 -7.47
N VAL A 30 2.42 3.50 -6.48
CA VAL A 30 1.94 4.87 -6.30
C VAL A 30 2.92 5.60 -5.39
N SER A 31 3.70 6.54 -5.94
CA SER A 31 4.76 7.24 -5.21
C SER A 31 4.37 8.66 -4.76
N LYS A 32 3.33 9.24 -5.37
CA LYS A 32 2.91 10.63 -5.13
C LYS A 32 1.39 10.74 -5.18
N GLY A 33 0.86 11.67 -4.38
CA GLY A 33 -0.55 12.05 -4.40
C GLY A 33 -0.89 12.95 -5.58
N SER A 34 -2.18 13.26 -5.72
CA SER A 34 -2.73 14.19 -6.72
C SER A 34 -2.10 15.59 -6.60
N ASP A 35 -1.74 15.99 -5.38
CA ASP A 35 -1.07 17.23 -5.02
C ASP A 35 0.47 17.19 -5.18
N GLN A 36 1.02 16.15 -5.82
CA GLN A 36 2.46 15.91 -5.99
C GLN A 36 3.25 15.69 -4.69
N VAL A 37 2.58 15.58 -3.55
CA VAL A 37 3.23 15.25 -2.27
C VAL A 37 3.66 13.79 -2.30
N ALA A 38 4.88 13.52 -1.85
CA ALA A 38 5.40 12.16 -1.78
C ALA A 38 4.61 11.35 -0.74
N MET A 39 4.03 10.24 -1.17
CA MET A 39 3.27 9.35 -0.29
C MET A 39 4.23 8.39 0.39
N THR A 40 4.47 8.59 1.68
CA THR A 40 5.42 7.78 2.44
C THR A 40 5.00 7.60 3.89
N SER A 41 5.12 6.37 4.38
CA SER A 41 4.88 6.00 5.77
C SER A 41 6.14 6.09 6.64
N ARG A 42 7.15 6.89 6.24
CA ARG A 42 8.35 7.14 7.04
C ARG A 42 7.95 7.76 8.38
N TYR A 43 8.63 7.37 9.46
CA TYR A 43 8.30 7.79 10.83
C TYR A 43 8.09 9.30 10.98
N GLU A 44 8.96 10.11 10.36
CA GLU A 44 8.92 11.58 10.44
C GLU A 44 7.72 12.21 9.70
N SER A 45 7.21 11.56 8.64
CA SER A 45 6.21 12.12 7.75
C SER A 45 4.85 11.41 7.81
N ARG A 46 4.74 10.31 8.58
CA ARG A 46 3.51 9.51 8.66
C ARG A 46 2.34 10.23 9.35
N GLU A 47 2.64 11.22 10.18
CA GLU A 47 1.67 12.07 10.90
C GLU A 47 1.29 13.32 10.08
N ASP A 48 1.91 13.51 8.90
CA ASP A 48 1.56 14.59 8.01
C ASP A 48 0.14 14.38 7.44
N ILE A 49 -0.73 15.35 7.70
CA ILE A 49 -2.13 15.36 7.27
C ILE A 49 -2.24 15.22 5.75
N ALA A 50 -1.31 15.80 4.98
CA ALA A 50 -1.32 15.70 3.52
C ALA A 50 -1.13 14.25 3.06
N VAL A 51 -0.23 13.51 3.71
CA VAL A 51 0.04 12.10 3.41
C VAL A 51 -1.16 11.23 3.78
N VAL A 52 -1.74 11.44 4.98
CA VAL A 52 -2.93 10.72 5.44
C VAL A 52 -4.11 10.94 4.49
N ARG A 53 -4.36 12.18 4.08
CA ARG A 53 -5.41 12.52 3.10
C ARG A 53 -5.18 11.84 1.77
N ASN A 54 -3.95 11.87 1.25
CA ASN A 54 -3.62 11.25 -0.03
C ASN A 54 -3.81 9.73 -0.02
N TYR A 55 -3.51 9.05 1.09
CA TYR A 55 -3.84 7.62 1.22
C TYR A 55 -5.35 7.38 1.22
N GLY A 56 -6.13 8.25 1.86
CA GLY A 56 -7.59 8.16 1.87
C GLY A 56 -8.17 8.34 0.47
N GLN A 57 -7.72 9.36 -0.25
CA GLN A 57 -8.14 9.62 -1.62
C GLN A 57 -7.79 8.45 -2.56
N LEU A 58 -6.58 7.89 -2.44
CA LEU A 58 -6.19 6.72 -3.21
C LEU A 58 -7.14 5.54 -2.95
N LEU A 59 -7.51 5.31 -1.68
CA LEU A 59 -8.42 4.22 -1.32
C LEU A 59 -9.82 4.43 -1.95
N VAL A 60 -10.36 5.66 -1.89
CA VAL A 60 -11.64 6.01 -2.52
C VAL A 60 -11.61 5.76 -4.03
N GLU A 61 -10.56 6.23 -4.71
CA GLU A 61 -10.41 6.04 -6.16
C GLU A 61 -10.32 4.55 -6.53
N VAL A 62 -9.56 3.75 -5.77
CA VAL A 62 -9.43 2.31 -6.02
C VAL A 62 -10.76 1.59 -5.76
N CYS A 63 -11.44 1.87 -4.65
CA CYS A 63 -12.74 1.26 -4.34
C CYS A 63 -13.83 1.63 -5.37
N SER A 64 -13.74 2.79 -6.02
CA SER A 64 -14.69 3.19 -7.06
C SER A 64 -14.56 2.41 -8.38
N VAL A 65 -13.39 1.80 -8.62
CA VAL A 65 -13.08 1.10 -9.88
C VAL A 65 -13.04 -0.42 -9.70
N VAL A 66 -12.63 -0.91 -8.52
CA VAL A 66 -12.44 -2.34 -8.24
C VAL A 66 -13.73 -2.97 -7.71
N PRO A 67 -14.34 -3.93 -8.43
CA PRO A 67 -15.49 -4.67 -7.94
C PRO A 67 -15.12 -5.67 -6.84
N ASP A 68 -16.11 -6.09 -6.05
CA ASP A 68 -16.04 -7.24 -5.13
C ASP A 68 -15.03 -7.15 -3.96
N GLY A 69 -14.56 -5.93 -3.65
CA GLY A 69 -13.84 -5.62 -2.42
C GLY A 69 -12.33 -5.44 -2.57
N VAL A 70 -11.74 -4.70 -1.62
CA VAL A 70 -10.32 -4.32 -1.62
C VAL A 70 -9.69 -4.73 -0.29
N VAL A 71 -8.48 -5.27 -0.35
CA VAL A 71 -7.67 -5.58 0.84
C VAL A 71 -6.56 -4.54 0.97
N CYS A 72 -6.59 -3.77 2.06
CA CYS A 72 -5.59 -2.74 2.37
C CYS A 72 -4.78 -3.15 3.61
N PHE A 73 -3.45 -3.11 3.52
CA PHE A 73 -2.55 -3.41 4.63
C PHE A 73 -1.86 -2.14 5.13
N PHE A 74 -1.85 -1.98 6.45
CA PHE A 74 -1.15 -0.89 7.14
C PHE A 74 0.14 -1.37 7.80
N THR A 75 1.06 -0.45 8.06
CA THR A 75 2.37 -0.74 8.68
C THR A 75 2.26 -1.16 10.15
N SER A 76 1.21 -0.72 10.87
CA SER A 76 0.89 -1.15 12.23
C SER A 76 -0.58 -0.91 12.58
N TYR A 77 -1.09 -1.61 13.59
CA TYR A 77 -2.45 -1.40 14.10
C TYR A 77 -2.64 -0.01 14.72
N LEU A 78 -1.65 0.48 15.46
CA LEU A 78 -1.67 1.85 16.00
C LEU A 78 -1.81 2.88 14.88
N TYR A 79 -1.08 2.68 13.78
CA TYR A 79 -1.15 3.59 12.64
C TYR A 79 -2.53 3.51 11.96
N LEU A 80 -3.06 2.30 11.78
CA LEU A 80 -4.41 2.09 11.26
C LEU A 80 -5.45 2.87 12.06
N GLU A 81 -5.46 2.72 13.39
CA GLU A 81 -6.43 3.43 14.25
C GLU A 81 -6.32 4.94 14.08
N SER A 82 -5.10 5.48 14.09
CA SER A 82 -4.88 6.93 13.93
C SER A 82 -5.34 7.47 12.57
N VAL A 83 -5.07 6.72 11.49
CA VAL A 83 -5.43 7.11 10.12
C VAL A 83 -6.94 7.01 9.91
N VAL A 84 -7.56 5.92 10.36
CA VAL A 84 -9.01 5.72 10.24
C VAL A 84 -9.77 6.78 11.05
N ALA A 85 -9.31 7.11 12.25
CA ALA A 85 -9.90 8.21 13.02
C ALA A 85 -9.80 9.56 12.27
N SER A 86 -8.63 9.86 11.69
CA SER A 86 -8.46 11.08 10.91
C SER A 86 -9.34 11.12 9.64
N TRP A 87 -9.52 9.98 8.97
CA TRP A 87 -10.40 9.87 7.80
C TRP A 87 -11.88 10.01 8.15
N TYR A 88 -12.28 9.54 9.34
CA TYR A 88 -13.62 9.78 9.87
C TYR A 88 -13.88 11.27 10.07
N ASP A 89 -12.96 11.97 10.74
CA ASP A 89 -13.07 13.42 10.99
C ASP A 89 -13.04 14.25 9.69
N GLN A 90 -12.36 13.76 8.64
CA GLN A 90 -12.29 14.39 7.32
C GLN A 90 -13.46 14.03 6.39
N GLY A 91 -14.37 13.12 6.79
CA GLY A 91 -15.49 12.66 5.95
C GLY A 91 -15.07 11.79 4.76
N VAL A 92 -13.85 11.25 4.75
CA VAL A 92 -13.35 10.37 3.68
C VAL A 92 -14.06 9.01 3.72
N ILE A 93 -14.36 8.51 4.92
CA ILE A 93 -15.04 7.21 5.10
C ILE A 93 -16.46 7.24 4.54
N ASP A 94 -17.16 8.36 4.66
CA ASP A 94 -18.52 8.52 4.11
C ASP A 94 -18.52 8.43 2.58
N SER A 95 -17.40 8.76 1.93
CA SER A 95 -17.23 8.65 0.47
C SER A 95 -16.95 7.21 -0.01
N LEU A 96 -16.71 6.27 0.91
CA LEU A 96 -16.49 4.85 0.61
C LEU A 96 -17.78 4.01 0.64
N GLN A 97 -18.89 4.54 1.18
CA GLN A 97 -20.21 3.90 1.18
C GLN A 97 -21.01 4.22 -0.07
#